data_AF-A0A1E3RFB6-F1
#
_entry.id   AF-A0A1E3RFB6-F1
#
_cell.length_a   1.000
_cell.length_b   1.000
_cell.length_c   1.000
_cell.angle_alpha   90.00
_cell.angle_beta   90.00
_cell.angle_gamma   90.00
#
_symmetry.space_group_name_H-M   'P 1'
#
loop_
_entity.id
_entity.type
_entity.pdbx_description
1 polymer ?
#
loop_
_entity_poly.entity_id
_entity_poly.type
_entity_poly.pdbx_seq_one_letter_code
_entity_poly.pdbx_strand_id
1 'polypeptide(L)'
;MAEFEYTQWRHRWPEVVVQRCTDEAVELLTRYYAVTAAGRPAYSGSQFEAMAALNSDPNSIGPADFTAASMLSVNIPAQAAIRLLSRDANEITALLHQIPVDVDIITIDPNDLVPGGPASLLWQLLRRGNDGMGRTRTSKLIAAKRPRLIPIWDSFVEQATGLDTSDYWRQFQAVLAADDRAIWTWLTQIRSAVPNVPAAVSNLRILDVLLWMTVDQQR
;
A
#
# COMPACT_ATOMS: atom_id res chain seq x y z
N MET A 1 -4.25 -13.59 -25.10
CA MET A 1 -4.67 -12.32 -24.47
C MET A 1 -3.47 -11.40 -24.49
N ALA A 2 -3.63 -10.15 -24.92
CA ALA A 2 -2.52 -9.20 -24.89
C ALA A 2 -2.06 -9.01 -23.44
N GLU A 3 -0.76 -9.14 -23.21
CA GLU A 3 -0.12 -8.85 -21.94
C GLU A 3 -0.35 -7.35 -21.64
N PHE A 4 -0.86 -7.04 -20.45
CA PHE A 4 -1.02 -5.64 -20.07
C PHE A 4 0.37 -5.02 -19.94
N GLU A 5 0.75 -4.19 -20.90
CA GLU A 5 2.04 -3.51 -20.89
C GLU A 5 1.91 -2.07 -20.40
N TYR A 6 2.59 -1.80 -19.30
CA TYR A 6 2.87 -0.44 -18.83
C TYR A 6 4.38 -0.27 -18.85
N THR A 7 4.93 0.45 -19.84
CA THR A 7 6.39 0.64 -20.00
C THR A 7 6.85 2.05 -19.63
N GLN A 8 5.91 3.01 -19.53
CA GLN A 8 6.19 4.42 -19.22
C GLN A 8 6.84 4.62 -17.85
N TRP A 9 6.69 3.67 -16.91
CA TRP A 9 7.32 3.73 -15.59
C TRP A 9 8.84 3.87 -15.67
N ARG A 10 9.49 3.31 -16.71
CA ARG A 10 10.95 3.38 -16.90
C ARG A 10 11.49 4.81 -17.00
N HIS A 11 10.62 5.78 -17.30
CA HIS A 11 11.00 7.19 -17.40
C HIS A 11 10.21 8.10 -16.44
N ARG A 12 9.10 7.59 -15.87
CA ARG A 12 8.24 8.38 -14.98
C ARG A 12 8.48 8.12 -13.49
N TRP A 13 8.81 6.88 -13.13
CA TRP A 13 9.02 6.54 -11.73
C TRP A 13 10.38 7.06 -11.27
N PRO A 14 10.56 7.26 -9.95
CA PRO A 14 11.81 7.78 -9.42
C PRO A 14 13.01 6.92 -9.79
N GLU A 15 14.15 7.58 -10.06
CA GLU A 15 15.38 6.93 -10.48
C GLU A 15 15.86 5.88 -9.46
N VAL A 16 15.72 6.16 -8.16
CA VAL A 16 16.04 5.21 -7.07
C VAL A 16 15.34 3.86 -7.25
N VAL A 17 14.11 3.83 -7.78
CA VAL A 17 13.36 2.60 -8.04
C VAL A 17 13.73 2.01 -9.40
N VAL A 18 13.73 2.82 -10.47
CA VAL A 18 13.96 2.35 -11.85
C VAL A 18 15.36 1.76 -12.00
N GLN A 19 16.38 2.44 -11.46
CA GLN A 19 17.78 2.00 -11.50
C GLN A 19 18.15 1.10 -10.31
N ARG A 20 17.24 0.89 -9.36
CA ARG A 20 17.46 0.08 -8.15
C ARG A 20 18.69 0.57 -7.38
N CYS A 21 18.76 1.87 -7.11
CA CYS A 21 19.87 2.51 -6.40
C CYS A 21 19.89 2.05 -4.94
N THR A 22 20.57 0.92 -4.67
CA THR A 22 20.53 0.23 -3.37
C THR A 22 20.98 1.11 -2.21
N ASP A 23 22.11 1.81 -2.34
CA ASP A 23 22.67 2.61 -1.24
C ASP A 23 21.71 3.74 -0.84
N GLU A 24 21.18 4.47 -1.82
CA GLU A 24 20.18 5.52 -1.62
C GLU A 24 18.90 4.94 -0.99
N ALA A 25 18.37 3.83 -1.53
CA ALA A 25 17.17 3.20 -1.00
C ALA A 25 17.34 2.73 0.46
N VAL A 26 18.51 2.16 0.80
CA VAL A 26 18.86 1.78 2.17
C VAL A 26 18.93 2.99 3.08
N GLU A 27 19.48 4.11 2.63
CA GLU A 27 19.50 5.36 3.39
C GLU A 27 18.07 5.89 3.65
N LEU A 28 17.23 5.94 2.61
CA LEU A 28 15.83 6.38 2.73
C LEU A 28 15.04 5.52 3.73
N LEU A 29 15.15 4.20 3.63
CA LEU A 29 14.49 3.26 4.54
C LEU A 29 15.04 3.37 5.97
N THR A 30 16.36 3.49 6.12
CA THR A 30 16.99 3.67 7.44
C THR A 30 16.48 4.93 8.12
N ARG A 31 16.36 6.05 7.38
CA ARG A 31 15.79 7.30 7.88
C ARG A 31 14.30 7.15 8.23
N TYR A 32 13.52 6.49 7.38
CA TYR A 32 12.08 6.32 7.61
C TYR A 32 11.77 5.50 8.86
N TYR A 33 12.50 4.40 9.07
CA TYR A 33 12.34 3.48 10.20
C TYR A 33 13.22 3.84 11.41
N ALA A 34 13.85 5.02 11.41
CA ALA A 34 14.66 5.47 12.54
C ALA A 34 13.81 5.70 13.78
N VAL A 35 14.44 5.52 14.95
CA VAL A 35 13.89 5.91 16.25
C VAL A 35 14.66 7.12 16.73
N THR A 36 13.95 8.18 17.10
CA THR A 36 14.53 9.41 17.65
C THR A 36 15.21 9.13 18.99
N ALA A 37 16.09 10.04 19.43
CA ALA A 37 16.73 9.96 20.76
C ALA A 37 15.72 9.88 21.92
N ALA A 38 14.49 10.38 21.72
CA ALA A 38 13.40 10.30 22.69
C ALA A 38 12.62 8.97 22.64
N GLY A 39 13.10 7.95 21.91
CA GLY A 39 12.45 6.65 21.80
C GLY A 39 11.18 6.63 20.93
N ARG A 40 10.90 7.71 20.19
CA ARG A 40 9.72 7.80 19.31
C ARG A 40 10.11 7.49 17.85
N PRO A 41 9.22 6.85 17.06
CA PRO A 41 9.44 6.70 15.62
C PRO A 41 9.69 8.06 14.95
N ALA A 42 10.67 8.13 14.04
CA ALA A 42 10.91 9.33 13.24
C ALA A 42 9.71 9.65 12.35
N TYR A 43 9.11 8.62 11.76
CA TYR A 43 7.86 8.71 11.01
C TYR A 43 6.83 7.76 11.62
N SER A 44 5.63 8.26 11.94
CA SER A 44 4.54 7.44 12.49
C SER A 44 4.17 6.29 11.58
N GLY A 45 4.26 6.48 10.26
CA GLY A 45 3.92 5.47 9.26
C GLY A 45 4.80 4.22 9.27
N SER A 46 5.92 4.23 10.00
CA SER A 46 6.72 3.03 10.30
C SER A 46 6.00 2.04 11.23
N GLN A 47 4.94 2.49 11.92
CA GLN A 47 4.12 1.68 12.83
C GLN A 47 2.83 1.16 12.18
N PHE A 48 2.63 1.40 10.88
CA PHE A 48 1.41 1.06 10.16
C PHE A 48 1.05 -0.43 10.29
N GLU A 49 1.99 -1.31 9.97
CA GLU A 49 1.80 -2.77 10.02
C GLU A 49 1.57 -3.25 11.45
N ALA A 50 2.32 -2.71 12.42
CA ALA A 50 2.19 -3.08 13.82
C ALA A 50 0.80 -2.72 14.38
N MET A 51 0.25 -1.56 13.99
CA MET A 51 -1.09 -1.15 14.38
C MET A 51 -2.17 -1.96 13.66
N ALA A 52 -2.01 -2.23 12.35
CA ALA A 52 -2.95 -3.04 11.59
C ALA A 52 -3.04 -4.47 12.15
N ALA A 53 -1.91 -5.05 12.57
CA ALA A 53 -1.83 -6.39 13.15
C ALA A 53 -2.60 -6.55 14.48
N LEU A 54 -3.00 -5.46 15.14
CA LEU A 54 -3.88 -5.52 16.31
C LEU A 54 -5.31 -5.96 15.94
N ASN A 55 -5.70 -5.90 14.66
CA ASN A 55 -6.85 -6.63 14.14
C ASN A 55 -6.39 -7.97 13.55
N SER A 56 -6.57 -9.05 14.31
CA SER A 56 -6.14 -10.39 13.91
C SER A 56 -7.01 -11.06 12.86
N ASP A 57 -8.24 -10.59 12.63
CA ASP A 57 -9.11 -11.14 11.61
C ASP A 57 -8.83 -10.48 10.26
N PRO A 58 -8.21 -11.18 9.28
CA PRO A 58 -7.86 -10.59 8.00
C PRO A 58 -9.10 -10.26 7.15
N ASN A 59 -10.29 -10.75 7.50
CA ASN A 59 -11.50 -10.57 6.72
C ASN A 59 -12.49 -9.56 7.31
N SER A 60 -12.13 -8.85 8.37
CA SER A 60 -12.93 -7.73 8.88
C SER A 60 -12.13 -6.44 9.01
N ILE A 61 -12.82 -5.32 8.95
CA ILE A 61 -12.28 -3.99 9.27
C ILE A 61 -12.69 -3.64 10.70
N GLY A 62 -11.75 -3.15 11.49
CA GLY A 62 -11.93 -2.82 12.90
C GLY A 62 -11.22 -1.53 13.31
N PRO A 63 -11.35 -1.13 14.60
CA PRO A 63 -10.72 0.07 15.12
C PRO A 63 -9.20 0.14 14.92
N ALA A 64 -8.51 -1.01 14.99
CA ALA A 64 -7.07 -1.08 14.75
C ALA A 64 -6.69 -0.70 13.31
N ASP A 65 -7.49 -1.04 12.31
CA ASP A 65 -7.25 -0.63 10.92
C ASP A 65 -7.40 0.89 10.75
N PHE A 66 -8.31 1.51 11.51
CA PHE A 66 -8.47 2.97 11.51
C PHE A 66 -7.28 3.66 12.19
N THR A 67 -6.78 3.11 13.29
CA THR A 67 -5.55 3.57 13.93
C THR A 67 -4.33 3.36 13.03
N ALA A 68 -4.25 2.24 12.30
CA ALA A 68 -3.21 2.04 11.30
C ALA A 68 -3.25 3.14 10.24
N ALA A 69 -4.42 3.43 9.66
CA ALA A 69 -4.55 4.51 8.69
C ALA A 69 -4.06 5.87 9.22
N SER A 70 -4.25 6.17 10.51
CA SER A 70 -3.77 7.42 11.12
C SER A 70 -2.24 7.49 11.23
N MET A 71 -1.55 6.35 11.30
CA MET A 71 -0.07 6.30 11.22
C MET A 71 0.44 6.86 9.89
N LEU A 72 -0.37 6.75 8.83
CA LEU A 72 -0.10 7.29 7.50
C LEU A 72 -0.77 8.67 7.29
N SER A 73 -0.93 9.45 8.37
CA SER A 73 -1.47 10.81 8.36
C SER A 73 -2.91 10.93 7.84
N VAL A 74 -3.72 9.88 8.01
CA VAL A 74 -5.12 9.85 7.55
C VAL A 74 -6.07 9.37 8.64
N ASN A 75 -7.03 10.21 9.01
CA ASN A 75 -8.11 9.82 9.91
C ASN A 75 -9.34 9.32 9.13
N ILE A 76 -9.95 8.23 9.60
CA ILE A 76 -11.25 7.76 9.11
C ILE A 76 -12.35 8.65 9.73
N PRO A 77 -13.21 9.30 8.92
CA PRO A 77 -14.28 10.15 9.44
C PRO A 77 -15.25 9.38 10.33
N ALA A 78 -15.79 10.04 11.36
CA ALA A 78 -16.68 9.38 12.33
C ALA A 78 -17.91 8.71 11.68
N GLN A 79 -18.55 9.38 10.72
CA GLN A 79 -19.70 8.83 9.99
C GLN A 79 -19.31 7.61 9.15
N ALA A 80 -18.11 7.62 8.56
CA ALA A 80 -17.57 6.45 7.88
C ALA A 80 -17.31 5.31 8.86
N ALA A 81 -16.64 5.58 9.98
CA ALA A 81 -16.37 4.56 11.00
C ALA A 81 -17.66 3.89 11.49
N ILE A 82 -18.71 4.66 11.80
CA ILE A 82 -20.02 4.12 12.19
C ILE A 82 -20.56 3.18 11.11
N ARG A 83 -20.60 3.62 9.85
CA ARG A 83 -21.10 2.81 8.73
C ARG A 83 -20.30 1.52 8.51
N LEU A 84 -18.98 1.64 8.45
CA LEU A 84 -18.06 0.55 8.13
C LEU A 84 -18.07 -0.54 9.21
N LEU A 85 -18.23 -0.15 10.48
CA LEU A 85 -18.28 -1.08 11.62
C LEU A 85 -19.68 -1.62 11.93
N SER A 86 -20.72 -1.16 11.22
CA SER A 86 -22.09 -1.61 11.45
C SER A 86 -22.77 -2.02 10.14
N ARG A 87 -23.49 -1.11 9.50
CA ARG A 87 -24.35 -1.34 8.33
C ARG A 87 -23.62 -2.08 7.21
N ASP A 88 -22.37 -1.71 6.92
CA ASP A 88 -21.62 -2.25 5.78
C ASP A 88 -20.67 -3.39 6.20
N ALA A 89 -20.55 -3.73 7.49
CA ALA A 89 -19.54 -4.65 8.01
C ALA A 89 -19.64 -6.07 7.41
N ASN A 90 -20.85 -6.62 7.28
CA ASN A 90 -21.07 -7.94 6.70
C ASN A 90 -20.70 -8.00 5.21
N GLU A 91 -21.03 -6.94 4.46
CA GLU A 91 -20.73 -6.85 3.02
C GLU A 91 -19.22 -6.69 2.78
N ILE A 92 -18.56 -5.87 3.60
CA ILE A 92 -17.09 -5.74 3.62
C ILE A 92 -16.45 -7.09 3.90
N THR A 93 -16.95 -7.82 4.90
CA THR A 93 -16.41 -9.13 5.30
C THR A 93 -16.57 -10.16 4.19
N ALA A 94 -17.75 -10.21 3.56
CA ALA A 94 -18.01 -11.11 2.43
C ALA A 94 -17.09 -10.83 1.22
N LEU A 95 -16.77 -9.56 0.96
CA LEU A 95 -15.82 -9.20 -0.11
C LEU A 95 -14.39 -9.52 0.26
N LEU A 96 -13.97 -9.25 1.51
CA LEU A 96 -12.62 -9.60 1.96
C LEU A 96 -12.37 -11.11 1.89
N HIS A 97 -13.35 -11.96 2.23
CA HIS A 97 -13.22 -13.42 2.07
C HIS A 97 -12.92 -13.87 0.63
N GLN A 98 -13.31 -13.09 -0.37
CA GLN A 98 -13.05 -13.37 -1.79
C GLN A 98 -11.68 -12.84 -2.25
N ILE A 99 -11.00 -12.04 -1.45
CA ILE A 99 -9.68 -11.48 -1.75
C ILE A 99 -8.64 -12.28 -0.97
N PRO A 100 -7.65 -12.92 -1.62
CA PRO A 100 -6.67 -13.76 -0.94
C PRO A 100 -5.81 -12.98 0.05
N VAL A 101 -5.56 -13.54 1.23
CA VAL A 101 -4.82 -12.87 2.32
C VAL A 101 -3.30 -12.89 2.09
N ASP A 102 -2.76 -14.02 1.60
CA ASP A 102 -1.32 -14.30 1.53
C ASP A 102 -0.80 -14.44 0.09
N VAL A 103 -1.32 -13.61 -0.81
CA VAL A 103 -0.90 -13.57 -2.22
C VAL A 103 -0.18 -12.24 -2.50
N ASP A 104 0.97 -12.34 -3.15
CA ASP A 104 1.71 -11.15 -3.60
C ASP A 104 1.11 -10.63 -4.90
N ILE A 105 1.13 -9.31 -5.08
CA ILE A 105 0.62 -8.67 -6.30
C ILE A 105 1.25 -9.23 -7.59
N ILE A 106 2.50 -9.68 -7.53
CA ILE A 106 3.22 -10.27 -8.67
C ILE A 106 2.80 -11.71 -9.01
N THR A 107 2.01 -12.37 -8.16
CA THR A 107 1.55 -13.75 -8.36
C THR A 107 0.05 -13.87 -8.61
N ILE A 108 -0.75 -12.85 -8.29
CA ILE A 108 -2.19 -12.87 -8.58
C ILE A 108 -2.45 -12.79 -10.09
N ASP A 109 -3.56 -13.36 -10.56
CA ASP A 109 -4.01 -13.17 -11.93
C ASP A 109 -4.32 -11.68 -12.15
N PRO A 110 -3.74 -11.00 -13.16
CA PRO A 110 -4.09 -9.63 -13.51
C PRO A 110 -5.59 -9.40 -13.70
N ASN A 111 -6.36 -10.42 -14.11
CA ASN A 111 -7.81 -10.36 -14.24
C ASN A 111 -8.53 -10.19 -12.90
N ASP A 112 -7.91 -10.54 -11.77
CA ASP A 112 -8.49 -10.31 -10.43
C ASP A 112 -8.29 -8.86 -9.96
N LEU A 113 -7.44 -8.09 -10.64
CA LEU A 113 -7.17 -6.68 -10.36
C LEU A 113 -8.00 -5.71 -11.23
N VAL A 114 -8.91 -6.23 -12.07
CA VAL A 114 -9.73 -5.42 -12.98
C VAL A 114 -11.00 -4.89 -12.32
N PRO A 115 -11.64 -3.86 -12.90
CA PRO A 115 -12.96 -3.40 -12.46
C PRO A 115 -13.98 -4.54 -12.43
N GLY A 116 -14.75 -4.61 -11.33
CA GLY A 116 -15.77 -5.64 -11.12
C GLY A 116 -15.30 -6.85 -10.29
N GLY A 117 -13.98 -7.03 -10.09
CA GLY A 117 -13.46 -8.04 -9.17
C GLY A 117 -13.69 -7.69 -7.68
N PRO A 118 -13.53 -8.64 -6.74
CA PRO A 118 -13.84 -8.43 -5.33
C PRO A 118 -13.10 -7.24 -4.68
N ALA A 119 -11.83 -7.04 -5.01
CA ALA A 119 -11.06 -5.88 -4.52
C ALA A 119 -11.63 -4.56 -5.05
N SER A 120 -12.03 -4.52 -6.33
CA SER A 120 -12.66 -3.34 -6.95
C SER A 120 -14.02 -3.04 -6.33
N LEU A 121 -14.82 -4.06 -6.06
CA LEU A 121 -16.11 -3.93 -5.36
C LEU A 121 -15.92 -3.44 -3.93
N LEU A 122 -14.91 -3.95 -3.20
CA LEU A 122 -14.57 -3.46 -1.86
C LEU A 122 -14.17 -1.98 -1.90
N TRP A 123 -13.34 -1.58 -2.86
CA TRP A 123 -12.98 -0.18 -3.08
C TRP A 123 -14.20 0.73 -3.30
N GLN A 124 -15.18 0.28 -4.10
CA GLN A 124 -16.42 1.02 -4.33
C GLN A 124 -17.29 1.08 -3.06
N LEU A 125 -17.46 -0.05 -2.37
CA LEU A 125 -18.23 -0.17 -1.13
C LEU A 125 -17.71 0.79 -0.05
N LEU A 126 -16.40 0.83 0.16
CA LEU A 126 -15.80 1.72 1.16
C LEU A 126 -16.06 3.20 0.87
N ARG A 127 -16.30 3.57 -0.39
CA ARG A 127 -16.49 4.96 -0.84
C ARG A 127 -17.95 5.38 -1.04
N ARG A 128 -18.91 4.46 -1.01
CA ARG A 128 -20.33 4.73 -1.35
C ARG A 128 -21.06 5.64 -0.36
N GLY A 129 -20.52 5.83 0.84
CA GLY A 129 -21.23 6.46 1.97
C GLY A 129 -21.35 7.98 1.93
N ASN A 130 -20.68 8.67 1.01
CA ASN A 130 -20.55 10.13 1.00
C ASN A 130 -20.17 10.73 2.37
N ASP A 131 -19.28 10.04 3.08
CA ASP A 131 -18.91 10.27 4.48
C ASP A 131 -17.43 10.64 4.62
N GLY A 132 -16.80 11.12 3.53
CA GLY A 132 -15.40 11.52 3.50
C GLY A 132 -14.41 10.40 3.19
N MET A 133 -14.88 9.19 2.89
CA MET A 133 -14.04 8.10 2.36
C MET A 133 -13.60 8.38 0.91
N GLY A 134 -12.48 9.11 0.78
CA GLY A 134 -11.80 9.36 -0.50
C GLY A 134 -10.83 8.25 -0.90
N ARG A 135 -10.18 8.44 -2.06
CA ARG A 135 -9.20 7.50 -2.65
C ARG A 135 -8.10 7.10 -1.64
N THR A 136 -7.47 8.09 -1.01
CA THR A 136 -6.37 7.88 -0.06
C THR A 136 -6.78 7.11 1.20
N ARG A 137 -7.96 7.37 1.75
CA ARG A 137 -8.44 6.64 2.94
C ARG A 137 -8.74 5.19 2.59
N THR A 138 -9.34 5.00 1.42
CA THR A 138 -9.76 3.69 0.92
C THR A 138 -8.56 2.79 0.62
N SER A 139 -7.56 3.30 -0.11
CA SER A 139 -6.34 2.53 -0.42
C SER A 139 -5.62 2.07 0.86
N LYS A 140 -5.47 2.96 1.84
CA LYS A 140 -4.80 2.66 3.12
C LYS A 140 -5.54 1.60 3.94
N LEU A 141 -6.88 1.63 3.99
CA LEU A 141 -7.64 0.58 4.67
C LEU A 141 -7.54 -0.77 3.97
N ILE A 142 -7.62 -0.82 2.64
CA ILE A 142 -7.50 -2.08 1.92
C ILE A 142 -6.07 -2.63 2.05
N ALA A 143 -5.05 -1.76 1.98
CA ALA A 143 -3.66 -2.15 2.20
C ALA A 143 -3.40 -2.68 3.63
N ALA A 144 -4.10 -2.17 4.64
CA ALA A 144 -4.02 -2.74 6.00
C ALA A 144 -4.50 -4.20 6.04
N LYS A 145 -5.53 -4.56 5.25
CA LYS A 145 -6.06 -5.93 5.16
C LYS A 145 -5.33 -6.82 4.16
N ARG A 146 -4.77 -6.23 3.09
CA ARG A 146 -4.15 -6.94 1.97
C ARG A 146 -2.77 -6.34 1.63
N PRO A 147 -1.83 -6.30 2.61
CA PRO A 147 -0.58 -5.54 2.48
C PRO A 147 0.35 -6.06 1.40
N ARG A 148 0.20 -7.32 0.99
CA ARG A 148 1.00 -7.97 -0.06
C ARG A 148 0.42 -7.80 -1.47
N LEU A 149 -0.86 -7.40 -1.55
CA LEU A 149 -1.64 -7.43 -2.77
C LEU A 149 -2.06 -6.03 -3.25
N ILE A 150 -2.49 -5.16 -2.34
CA ILE A 150 -3.09 -3.86 -2.71
C ILE A 150 -2.13 -2.72 -2.33
N PRO A 151 -1.59 -1.97 -3.32
CA PRO A 151 -0.71 -0.85 -3.04
C PRO A 151 -1.46 0.33 -2.40
N ILE A 152 -0.76 1.02 -1.50
CA ILE A 152 -1.22 2.28 -0.94
C ILE A 152 -1.24 3.34 -2.05
N TRP A 153 -2.21 4.25 -1.94
CA TRP A 153 -2.34 5.38 -2.85
C TRP A 153 -2.49 6.67 -2.07
N ASP A 154 -1.71 7.69 -2.41
CA ASP A 154 -1.92 9.07 -2.00
C ASP A 154 -1.34 10.05 -3.04
N SER A 155 -1.38 11.35 -2.72
CA SER A 155 -0.88 12.40 -3.62
C SER A 155 0.63 12.34 -3.85
N PHE A 156 1.41 11.74 -2.92
CA PHE A 156 2.85 11.58 -3.08
C PHE A 156 3.13 10.43 -4.04
N VAL A 157 2.40 9.32 -3.93
CA VAL A 157 2.47 8.22 -4.91
C VAL A 157 2.07 8.70 -6.31
N GLU A 158 0.99 9.47 -6.41
CA GLU A 158 0.57 10.13 -7.66
C GLU A 158 1.67 11.03 -8.23
N GLN A 159 2.26 11.90 -7.40
CA GLN A 159 3.36 12.79 -7.81
C GLN A 159 4.61 12.01 -8.23
N ALA A 160 4.99 10.96 -7.50
CA ALA A 160 6.19 10.17 -7.76
C ALA A 160 6.08 9.33 -9.04
N THR A 161 4.89 8.82 -9.36
CA THR A 161 4.70 7.86 -10.45
C THR A 161 4.07 8.48 -11.70
N GLY A 162 3.41 9.64 -11.55
CA GLY A 162 2.58 10.25 -12.60
C GLY A 162 1.37 9.40 -12.98
N LEU A 163 0.98 8.45 -12.14
CA LEU A 163 -0.23 7.65 -12.29
C LEU A 163 -1.44 8.37 -11.72
N ASP A 164 -2.63 7.93 -12.08
CA ASP A 164 -3.85 8.22 -11.32
C ASP A 164 -4.41 6.92 -10.70
N THR A 165 -5.56 6.98 -10.04
CA THR A 165 -6.19 5.77 -9.49
C THR A 165 -6.86 4.88 -10.53
N SER A 166 -6.81 5.23 -11.81
CA SER A 166 -7.33 4.38 -12.87
C SER A 166 -6.36 3.24 -13.09
N ASP A 167 -6.76 2.03 -12.71
CA ASP A 167 -6.04 0.80 -13.03
C ASP A 167 -4.65 0.65 -12.38
N TYR A 168 -4.36 1.46 -11.37
CA TYR A 168 -3.04 1.52 -10.75
C TYR A 168 -2.57 0.20 -10.15
N TRP A 169 -3.47 -0.69 -9.72
CA TRP A 169 -3.10 -2.03 -9.25
C TRP A 169 -2.41 -2.85 -10.34
N ARG A 170 -2.97 -2.88 -11.57
CA ARG A 170 -2.35 -3.57 -12.71
C ARG A 170 -1.07 -2.88 -13.16
N GLN A 171 -1.02 -1.55 -13.08
CA GLN A 171 0.21 -0.80 -13.38
C GLN A 171 1.34 -1.13 -12.40
N PHE A 172 1.06 -1.17 -11.10
CA PHE A 172 2.03 -1.61 -10.08
C PHE A 172 2.44 -3.06 -10.29
N GLN A 173 1.48 -3.96 -10.58
CA GLN A 173 1.77 -5.36 -10.90
C GLN A 173 2.72 -5.46 -12.09
N ALA A 174 2.44 -4.74 -13.18
CA ALA A 174 3.27 -4.74 -14.38
C ALA A 174 4.70 -4.26 -14.11
N VAL A 175 4.87 -3.19 -13.31
CA VAL A 175 6.22 -2.73 -12.92
C VAL A 175 6.95 -3.78 -12.08
N LEU A 176 6.28 -4.36 -11.09
CA LEU A 176 6.89 -5.30 -10.16
C LEU A 176 7.16 -6.68 -10.79
N ALA A 177 6.41 -7.06 -11.83
CA ALA A 177 6.58 -8.30 -12.58
C ALA A 177 7.61 -8.17 -13.73
N ALA A 178 7.89 -6.95 -14.20
CA ALA A 178 8.80 -6.71 -15.32
C ALA A 178 10.24 -7.19 -15.05
N ASP A 179 10.96 -7.44 -16.14
CA ASP A 179 12.41 -7.75 -16.15
C ASP A 179 12.77 -8.90 -15.19
N ASP A 180 12.04 -10.02 -15.28
CA ASP A 180 12.16 -11.17 -14.37
C ASP A 180 12.02 -10.77 -12.89
N ARG A 181 11.03 -9.93 -12.60
CA ARG A 181 10.71 -9.43 -11.26
C ARG A 181 11.89 -8.71 -10.60
N ALA A 182 12.76 -8.06 -11.38
CA ALA A 182 13.99 -7.49 -10.85
C ALA A 182 13.76 -6.40 -9.78
N ILE A 183 12.73 -5.54 -9.93
CA ILE A 183 12.37 -4.57 -8.87
C ILE A 183 11.85 -5.30 -7.63
N TRP A 184 10.99 -6.30 -7.79
CA TRP A 184 10.45 -7.07 -6.66
C TRP A 184 11.57 -7.77 -5.87
N THR A 185 12.49 -8.43 -6.56
CA THR A 185 13.64 -9.11 -5.95
C THR A 185 14.54 -8.10 -5.23
N TRP A 186 14.78 -6.94 -5.83
CA TRP A 186 15.54 -5.87 -5.20
C TRP A 186 14.87 -5.33 -3.93
N LEU A 187 13.55 -5.10 -3.93
CA LEU A 187 12.80 -4.67 -2.74
C LEU A 187 12.95 -5.67 -1.58
N THR A 188 12.94 -6.98 -1.88
CA THR A 188 13.18 -8.03 -0.88
C THR A 188 14.60 -8.01 -0.32
N GLN A 189 15.60 -7.73 -1.17
CA GLN A 189 17.00 -7.63 -0.75
C GLN A 189 17.22 -6.42 0.17
N ILE A 190 16.78 -5.23 -0.22
CA ILE A 190 17.00 -4.01 0.58
C ILE A 190 16.26 -4.04 1.91
N ARG A 191 15.08 -4.67 1.99
CA ARG A 191 14.37 -4.89 3.26
C ARG A 191 15.26 -5.62 4.27
N SER A 192 15.97 -6.63 3.79
CA SER A 192 16.85 -7.46 4.64
C SER A 192 18.14 -6.74 5.03
N ALA A 193 18.52 -5.67 4.31
CA ALA A 193 19.70 -4.86 4.58
C ALA A 193 19.47 -3.77 5.64
N VAL A 194 18.21 -3.47 6.00
CA VAL A 194 17.87 -2.41 6.97
C VAL A 194 17.33 -3.04 8.27
N PRO A 195 18.13 -3.09 9.37
CA PRO A 195 17.79 -3.84 10.57
C PRO A 195 16.48 -3.42 11.26
N ASN A 196 16.10 -2.14 11.14
CA ASN A 196 14.92 -1.60 11.82
C ASN A 196 13.61 -1.79 11.04
N VAL A 197 13.66 -2.39 9.84
CA VAL A 197 12.46 -2.68 9.05
C VAL A 197 11.82 -3.97 9.57
N PRO A 198 10.59 -3.95 10.11
CA PRO A 198 9.95 -5.15 10.62
C PRO A 198 9.69 -6.20 9.52
N ALA A 199 9.78 -7.49 9.88
CA ALA A 199 9.55 -8.58 8.93
C ALA A 199 8.14 -8.59 8.31
N ALA A 200 7.16 -8.00 8.99
CA ALA A 200 5.77 -7.87 8.52
C ALA A 200 5.61 -6.83 7.40
N VAL A 201 6.60 -5.96 7.17
CA VAL A 201 6.57 -4.97 6.10
C VAL A 201 6.68 -5.66 4.74
N SER A 202 5.66 -5.47 3.89
CA SER A 202 5.61 -6.05 2.55
C SER A 202 6.49 -5.27 1.55
N ASN A 203 6.85 -5.89 0.43
CA ASN A 203 7.53 -5.20 -0.66
C ASN A 203 6.73 -3.99 -1.18
N LEU A 204 5.39 -4.08 -1.19
CA LEU A 204 4.53 -2.94 -1.55
C LEU A 204 4.70 -1.77 -0.58
N ARG A 205 4.83 -2.03 0.72
CA ARG A 205 5.11 -0.98 1.69
C ARG A 205 6.51 -0.39 1.50
N ILE A 206 7.53 -1.23 1.26
CA ILE A 206 8.88 -0.74 0.97
C ILE A 206 8.86 0.20 -0.23
N LEU A 207 8.18 -0.19 -1.31
CA LEU A 207 7.99 0.66 -2.48
C LEU A 207 7.26 1.96 -2.13
N ASP A 208 6.16 1.90 -1.36
CA ASP A 208 5.42 3.09 -0.91
C ASP A 208 6.33 4.06 -0.12
N VAL A 209 7.16 3.55 0.80
CA VAL A 209 8.13 4.38 1.55
C VAL A 209 9.12 5.06 0.61
N LEU A 210 9.69 4.32 -0.35
CA LEU A 210 10.65 4.88 -1.30
C LEU A 210 10.01 5.99 -2.16
N LEU A 211 8.84 5.72 -2.75
CA LEU A 211 8.10 6.70 -3.56
C LEU A 211 7.76 7.96 -2.74
N TRP A 212 7.32 7.78 -1.50
CA TRP A 212 6.96 8.87 -0.60
C TRP A 212 8.20 9.72 -0.21
N MET A 213 9.28 9.06 0.20
CA MET A 213 10.51 9.73 0.65
C MET A 213 11.20 10.52 -0.46
N THR A 214 11.16 10.05 -1.71
CA THR A 214 11.73 10.80 -2.84
C THR A 214 11.00 12.12 -3.09
N VAL A 215 9.68 12.16 -2.85
CA VAL A 215 8.90 13.39 -2.98
C VAL A 215 9.06 14.30 -1.75
N ASP A 216 9.14 13.71 -0.54
CA ASP A 216 9.34 14.46 0.71
C ASP A 216 10.69 15.21 0.72
N GLN A 217 11.76 14.60 0.20
CA GLN A 217 13.09 15.23 0.10
C GLN A 217 13.15 16.45 -0.82
N GLN A 218 12.20 16.60 -1.75
CA GLN A 218 12.15 17.73 -2.70
C GLN A 218 11.45 18.97 -2.11
N ARG A 219 11.01 18.91 -0.85
CA ARG A 219 10.36 20.01 -0.13
C ARG A 219 11.31 20.66 0.85
#